data_AF-V5FRM8-F1
#
_entry.id   AF-V5FRM8-F1
#
_cell.length_a   1.000
_cell.length_b   1.000
_cell.length_c   1.000
_cell.angle_alpha   90.00
_cell.angle_beta   90.00
_cell.angle_gamma   90.00
#
_symmetry.space_group_name_H-M   'P 1'
#
loop_
_entity.id
_entity.type
_entity.pdbx_description
1 polymer ?
#
loop_
_entity_poly.entity_id
_entity_poly.type
_entity_poly.pdbx_seq_one_letter_code
_entity_poly.pdbx_strand_id
1 'polypeptide(L)'
;ILIEKGQNHFDVLPEGWIKVTHNSGMPLYLHKTSRVCTLSRPYFLGPGSVRKHQIPVNAIPCLSYKRALDKEVDQNDTAMINENCDQELPNARIETVQENLQTQNISPEQVREYC
;
A
#
# COMPACT_ATOMS: atom_id res chain seq x y z
N ILE A 1 -8.87 -15.78 -5.07
CA ILE A 1 -8.32 -15.13 -3.86
C ILE A 1 -7.49 -13.96 -4.35
N LEU A 2 -7.83 -12.72 -3.98
CA LEU A 2 -7.02 -11.56 -4.40
C LEU A 2 -5.73 -11.56 -3.57
N ILE A 3 -4.57 -11.64 -4.23
CA ILE A 3 -3.26 -11.67 -3.56
C ILE A 3 -2.81 -10.22 -3.40
N GLU A 4 -2.54 -9.79 -2.16
CA GLU A 4 -1.95 -8.49 -1.89
C GLU A 4 -0.49 -8.52 -2.37
N LYS A 5 -0.16 -7.71 -3.38
CA LYS A 5 1.20 -7.62 -3.94
C LYS A 5 1.91 -6.43 -3.30
N GLY A 6 2.94 -6.71 -2.52
CA GLY A 6 3.75 -5.70 -1.79
C GLY A 6 3.36 -5.60 -0.33
N GLN A 7 4.15 -6.20 0.54
CA GLN A 7 3.95 -6.12 2.00
C GLN A 7 4.89 -5.05 2.55
N ASN A 8 4.36 -3.87 2.84
CA ASN A 8 5.14 -2.84 3.50
C ASN A 8 5.22 -3.14 5.00
N HIS A 9 6.44 -3.22 5.54
CA HIS A 9 6.66 -3.59 6.95
C HIS A 9 6.16 -2.51 7.93
N PHE A 10 5.90 -1.29 7.46
CA PHE A 10 5.38 -0.18 8.26
C PHE A 10 3.86 -0.05 8.22
N ASP A 11 3.16 -0.83 7.39
CA ASP A 11 1.71 -0.77 7.25
C ASP A 11 1.00 -1.58 8.34
N VAL A 12 0.95 -1.03 9.54
CA VAL A 12 0.26 -1.63 10.68
C VAL A 12 -1.19 -1.13 10.72
N LEU A 13 -2.15 -2.03 10.95
CA LEU A 13 -3.55 -1.65 11.16
C LEU A 13 -3.71 -0.96 12.53
N PRO A 14 -4.63 0.01 12.65
CA PRO A 14 -4.92 0.62 13.96
C PRO A 14 -5.45 -0.42 14.95
N GLU A 15 -5.41 -0.07 16.24
CA GLU A 15 -5.87 -0.95 17.30
C GLU A 15 -7.32 -1.44 17.08
N GLY A 16 -7.57 -2.71 17.38
CA GLY A 16 -8.90 -3.33 17.24
C GLY A 16 -9.29 -3.71 15.81
N TRP A 17 -8.53 -3.29 14.79
CA TRP A 17 -8.77 -3.64 13.40
C TRP A 17 -8.07 -4.95 13.01
N ILE A 18 -8.76 -5.74 12.18
CA ILE A 18 -8.20 -6.93 11.55
C ILE A 18 -8.56 -6.99 10.07
N LYS A 19 -7.67 -7.58 9.28
CA LYS A 19 -7.93 -7.95 7.89
C LYS A 19 -8.53 -9.36 7.86
N VAL A 20 -9.62 -9.53 7.13
CA VAL A 20 -10.36 -10.78 6.94
C VAL A 20 -10.64 -10.95 5.46
N THR A 21 -10.55 -12.18 4.94
CA THR A 21 -10.93 -12.47 3.55
C THR A 21 -12.42 -12.74 3.47
N HIS A 22 -13.14 -11.93 2.70
CA HIS A 22 -14.56 -12.17 2.41
C HIS A 22 -14.72 -13.34 1.42
N ASN A 23 -15.90 -13.94 1.34
CA ASN A 23 -16.19 -15.04 0.40
C ASN A 23 -16.00 -14.63 -1.08
N SER A 24 -16.09 -13.34 -1.40
CA SER A 24 -15.73 -12.82 -2.73
C SER A 24 -14.24 -12.92 -3.06
N GLY A 25 -13.40 -13.28 -2.08
CA GLY A 25 -11.94 -13.26 -2.17
C GLY A 25 -11.32 -11.87 -1.98
N MET A 26 -12.13 -10.84 -1.73
CA MET A 26 -11.67 -9.48 -1.44
C MET A 26 -11.33 -9.33 0.05
N PRO A 27 -10.30 -8.53 0.38
CA PRO A 27 -10.00 -8.20 1.77
C PRO A 27 -11.07 -7.26 2.34
N LEU A 28 -11.54 -7.57 3.54
CA LEU A 28 -12.35 -6.71 4.40
C LEU A 28 -11.56 -6.36 5.65
N TYR A 29 -11.69 -5.13 6.11
CA TYR A 29 -11.15 -4.70 7.39
C TYR A 29 -12.30 -4.56 8.38
N LEU A 30 -12.20 -5.26 9.49
CA LEU A 30 -13.21 -5.34 10.53
C LEU A 30 -12.64 -4.78 11.83
N HIS A 31 -13.32 -3.81 12.42
CA HIS A 31 -13.07 -3.39 13.79
C HIS A 31 -13.82 -4.32 14.76
N LYS A 32 -13.06 -5.08 15.57
CA LYS A 32 -13.58 -6.20 16.36
C LYS A 32 -14.70 -5.81 17.32
N THR A 33 -14.51 -4.70 18.05
CA THR A 33 -15.41 -4.30 19.13
C THR A 33 -16.67 -3.61 18.61
N SER A 34 -16.55 -2.70 17.64
CA SER A 34 -17.70 -1.97 17.08
C SER A 34 -18.44 -2.70 15.96
N ARG A 35 -17.90 -3.82 15.46
CA ARG A 35 -18.46 -4.59 14.33
C ARG A 35 -18.61 -3.77 13.04
N VAL A 36 -17.82 -2.71 12.87
CA VAL A 36 -17.77 -1.90 11.65
C VAL A 36 -16.81 -2.53 10.64
N CYS A 37 -17.24 -2.61 9.38
CA CYS A 37 -16.43 -3.12 8.27
C CYS A 37 -16.14 -2.03 7.24
N THR A 38 -14.99 -2.11 6.59
CA THR A 38 -14.61 -1.28 5.43
C THR A 38 -13.84 -2.11 4.42
N LEU A 39 -13.97 -1.77 3.13
CA LEU A 39 -13.16 -2.34 2.04
C LEU A 39 -11.81 -1.62 1.91
N SER A 40 -11.76 -0.34 2.28
CA SER A 40 -10.54 0.46 2.28
C SER A 40 -9.75 0.23 3.56
N ARG A 41 -8.42 0.12 3.45
CA ARG A 41 -7.55 -0.14 4.61
C ARG A 41 -7.60 1.03 5.59
N PRO A 42 -8.02 0.81 6.86
CA PRO A 42 -7.99 1.84 7.88
C PRO A 42 -6.55 2.14 8.28
N TYR A 43 -6.27 3.39 8.63
CA TYR A 43 -4.97 3.85 9.11
C TYR A 43 -5.15 4.85 10.25
N PHE A 44 -4.11 5.00 11.07
CA PHE A 44 -4.12 5.92 12.19
C PHE A 44 -3.65 7.29 11.73
N LEU A 45 -4.49 8.32 11.90
CA LEU A 45 -4.17 9.69 11.51
C LEU A 45 -3.14 10.36 12.44
N GLY A 46 -3.11 9.97 13.72
CA GLY A 46 -2.32 10.65 14.74
C GLY A 46 -2.76 12.10 14.99
N PRO A 47 -1.83 13.00 15.38
CA PRO A 47 -2.14 14.41 15.67
C PRO A 47 -2.37 15.26 14.40
N GLY A 48 -2.38 14.64 13.21
CA GLY A 48 -2.52 15.32 11.94
C GLY A 48 -3.92 15.90 11.69
N SER A 49 -4.00 16.85 10.76
CA SER A 49 -5.27 17.41 10.29
C SER A 49 -5.93 16.48 9.28
N VAL A 50 -7.17 16.06 9.55
CA VAL A 50 -8.01 15.23 8.64
C VAL A 50 -8.12 15.80 7.21
N ARG A 51 -7.96 17.11 7.04
CA ARG A 51 -8.17 17.80 5.75
C ARG A 51 -6.88 17.96 4.94
N LYS A 52 -5.71 17.86 5.57
CA LYS A 52 -4.43 18.28 4.97
C LYS A 52 -3.33 17.22 5.05
N HIS A 53 -3.58 16.11 5.73
CA HIS A 53 -2.58 15.07 5.89
C HIS A 53 -2.32 14.35 4.57
N GLN A 54 -1.15 13.72 4.51
CA GLN A 54 -0.82 12.82 3.41
C GLN A 54 -1.54 11.49 3.64
N ILE A 55 -2.18 10.95 2.59
CA ILE A 55 -2.96 9.71 2.69
C ILE A 55 -2.06 8.54 2.28
N PRO A 56 -2.00 7.44 3.05
CA PRO A 56 -1.31 6.22 2.61
C PRO A 56 -1.95 5.66 1.36
N VAL A 57 -1.15 5.33 0.35
CA VAL A 57 -1.61 4.83 -0.95
C VAL A 57 -2.38 3.52 -0.79
N ASN A 58 -1.95 2.66 0.14
CA ASN A 58 -2.62 1.40 0.44
C ASN A 58 -3.99 1.57 1.13
N ALA A 59 -4.29 2.76 1.63
CA ALA A 59 -5.63 3.10 2.13
C ALA A 59 -6.63 3.40 0.99
N ILE A 60 -6.15 3.61 -0.25
CA ILE A 60 -6.96 3.86 -1.44
C ILE A 60 -6.91 2.62 -2.34
N PRO A 61 -7.92 1.73 -2.31
CA PRO A 61 -7.85 0.42 -2.95
C PRO A 61 -7.59 0.48 -4.46
N CYS A 62 -8.27 1.39 -5.15
CA CYS A 62 -8.15 1.55 -6.60
C CYS A 62 -6.77 2.08 -7.01
N LEU A 63 -6.19 3.01 -6.25
CA LEU A 63 -4.86 3.54 -6.52
C LEU A 63 -3.79 2.49 -6.24
N SER A 64 -3.92 1.77 -5.12
CA SER A 64 -3.03 0.65 -4.78
C SER A 64 -3.02 -0.41 -5.87
N TYR A 65 -4.20 -0.77 -6.38
CA TYR A 65 -4.34 -1.71 -7.49
C TYR A 65 -3.69 -1.18 -8.79
N LYS A 66 -3.93 0.08 -9.14
CA LYS A 66 -3.31 0.72 -10.32
C LYS A 66 -1.78 0.67 -10.23
N ARG A 67 -1.20 1.08 -9.10
CA ARG A 67 0.26 1.04 -8.90
C ARG A 67 0.83 -0.38 -8.91
N ALA A 68 0.07 -1.37 -8.46
CA ALA A 68 0.48 -2.77 -8.54
C ALA A 68 0.56 -3.23 -10.00
N LEU A 69 -0.41 -2.86 -10.84
CA LEU A 69 -0.37 -3.13 -12.27
C LEU A 69 0.81 -2.44 -12.97
N ASP A 70 1.04 -1.16 -12.67
CA ASP A 70 2.15 -0.40 -13.26
C ASP A 70 3.51 -1.06 -12.92
N LYS A 71 3.70 -1.48 -11.67
CA LYS A 71 4.92 -2.22 -11.24
C LYS A 71 5.10 -3.56 -11.95
N GLU A 72 4.03 -4.26 -12.27
CA GLU A 72 4.10 -5.53 -13.01
C GLU A 72 4.57 -5.31 -14.45
N VAL A 73 4.14 -4.21 -15.08
CA VAL A 73 4.62 -3.81 -16.41
C VAL A 73 6.11 -3.48 -16.35
N ASP A 74 6.53 -2.63 -15.41
CA ASP A 74 7.94 -2.24 -15.26
C ASP A 74 8.87 -3.44 -15.01
N GLN A 75 8.43 -4.41 -14.20
CA GLN A 75 9.19 -5.63 -13.92
C GLN A 75 9.33 -6.53 -15.16
N ASN A 76 8.29 -6.65 -15.97
CA ASN A 76 8.35 -7.41 -17.21
C ASN A 76 9.31 -6.77 -18.22
N ASP A 77 9.29 -5.45 -18.36
CA ASP A 77 10.18 -4.71 -19.25
C ASP A 77 11.65 -4.81 -18.78
N THR A 78 11.90 -4.75 -17.47
CA THR A 78 13.26 -4.90 -16.91
C THR A 78 13.78 -6.34 -17.03
N ALA A 79 12.90 -7.34 -16.89
CA ALA A 79 13.27 -8.75 -17.07
C ALA A 79 13.68 -9.07 -18.52
N MET A 80 13.12 -8.38 -19.52
CA MET A 80 13.53 -8.53 -20.93
C MET A 80 14.91 -7.94 -21.25
N ILE A 81 15.39 -6.98 -20.45
CA ILE A 81 16.71 -6.34 -20.65
C ILE A 81 17.84 -7.15 -19.99
N ASN A 82 17.52 -7.96 -18.97
CA ASN A 82 18.50 -8.59 -18.07
C ASN A 82 18.93 -10.02 -18.44
N GLU A 83 18.66 -10.52 -19.65
CA GLU A 83 19.22 -11.81 -20.10
C GLU A 83 20.74 -11.79 -20.34
N ASN A 84 21.43 -10.67 -20.09
CA ASN A 84 22.90 -10.56 -20.15
C ASN A 84 23.46 -9.65 -19.03
N CYS A 85 23.53 -10.10 -17.78
CA CYS A 85 24.59 -9.69 -16.83
C CYS A 85 24.52 -10.49 -15.52
N ASP A 86 25.68 -10.73 -14.92
CA ASP A 86 25.92 -11.50 -13.70
C ASP A 86 24.99 -11.16 -12.53
N GLN A 87 24.61 -12.21 -11.78
CA GLN A 87 23.75 -12.13 -10.59
C GLN A 87 24.47 -11.45 -9.41
N GLU A 88 24.58 -10.12 -9.43
CA GLU A 88 24.95 -9.36 -8.24
C GLU A 88 23.78 -9.38 -7.25
N LEU A 89 23.98 -10.03 -6.10
CA LEU A 89 23.06 -9.98 -4.97
C LEU A 89 22.86 -8.51 -4.56
N PRO A 90 21.62 -8.00 -4.52
CA PRO A 90 21.39 -6.59 -4.22
C PRO A 90 21.86 -6.26 -2.80
N ASN A 91 22.65 -5.21 -2.67
CA ASN A 91 23.10 -4.71 -1.37
C ASN A 91 21.90 -4.42 -0.45
N ALA A 92 21.97 -4.88 0.81
CA ALA A 92 20.94 -4.63 1.81
C ALA A 92 20.80 -3.12 2.05
N ARG A 93 19.69 -2.52 1.58
CA ARG A 93 19.35 -1.11 1.81
C ARG A 93 18.43 -1.00 3.01
N ILE A 94 18.88 -0.29 4.04
CA ILE A 94 18.04 0.07 5.20
C ILE A 94 17.18 1.27 4.79
N GLU A 95 15.87 1.07 4.65
CA GLU A 95 14.92 2.15 4.41
C GLU A 95 14.54 2.81 5.74
N THR A 96 14.69 4.13 5.83
CA THR A 96 14.26 4.89 7.00
C THR A 96 12.74 5.06 7.01
N VAL A 97 12.14 5.22 8.19
CA VAL A 97 10.69 5.48 8.34
C VAL A 97 10.25 6.70 7.50
N GLN A 98 11.11 7.72 7.40
CA GLN A 98 10.82 8.94 6.66
C GLN A 98 10.80 8.72 5.14
N GLU A 99 11.76 7.95 4.61
CA GLU A 99 11.78 7.59 3.18
C GLU A 99 10.54 6.79 2.78
N ASN A 100 10.15 5.82 3.60
CA ASN A 100 8.96 5.01 3.32
C ASN A 100 7.67 5.85 3.34
N LEU A 101 7.52 6.75 4.32
CA LEU A 101 6.35 7.64 4.38
C LEU A 101 6.24 8.56 3.16
N GLN A 102 7.37 9.00 2.60
CA GLN A 102 7.37 9.87 1.42
C GLN A 102 7.01 9.09 0.14
N THR A 103 7.42 7.83 0.00
CA THR A 103 7.12 7.03 -1.19
C THR A 103 5.71 6.43 -1.17
N GLN A 104 5.21 6.10 0.03
CA GLN A 104 3.93 5.41 0.20
C GLN A 104 2.74 6.32 0.53
N ASN A 105 2.96 7.61 0.79
CA ASN A 105 1.87 8.56 1.00
C ASN A 105 1.71 9.52 -0.18
N ILE A 106 0.50 10.05 -0.33
CA ILE A 106 0.16 11.03 -1.37
C ILE A 106 -0.43 12.30 -0.77
N SER A 107 -0.18 13.42 -1.45
CA SER A 107 -0.65 14.73 -1.00
C SER A 107 -2.12 14.96 -1.34
N PRO A 108 -2.80 15.88 -0.63
CA PRO A 108 -4.17 16.27 -0.97
C PRO A 108 -4.34 16.69 -2.43
N GLU A 109 -3.35 17.37 -3.00
CA GLU A 109 -3.34 17.79 -4.40
C GLU A 109 -3.26 16.59 -5.34
N GLN A 110 -2.40 15.61 -5.04
CA GLN A 110 -2.27 14.37 -5.82
C GLN A 110 -3.54 13.51 -5.72
N VAL A 111 -4.18 13.46 -4.55
CA VAL A 111 -5.48 12.79 -4.37
C VAL A 111 -6.53 13.43 -5.27
N ARG A 112 -6.58 14.76 -5.33
CA ARG A 112 -7.51 15.50 -6.19
C ARG A 112 -7.24 15.28 -7.69
N GLU A 113 -5.99 15.13 -8.08
CA GLU A 113 -5.64 14.84 -9.49
C GLU A 113 -6.00 13.40 -9.89
N TYR A 114 -5.94 12.48 -8.92
CA TYR A 114 -6.29 11.07 -9.15
C TYR A 114 -7.80 10.80 -9.21
N CYS A 115 -8.59 11.46 -8.35
CA CYS A 115 -10.04 11.25 -8.21
C CYS A 115 -10.85 12.09 -9.20
#